data_AF-A0A524IAE0-F1
#
_entry.id   AF-A0A524IAE0-F1
#
_cell.length_a   1.000
_cell.length_b   1.000
_cell.length_c   1.000
_cell.angle_alpha   90.00
_cell.angle_beta   90.00
_cell.angle_gamma   90.00
#
_symmetry.space_group_name_H-M   'P 1'
#
loop_
_entity.id
_entity.type
_entity.pdbx_description
1 polymer ?
#
loop_
_entity_poly.entity_id
_entity_poly.type
_entity_poly.pdbx_seq_one_letter_code
_entity_poly.pdbx_strand_id
1 'polypeptide(L)'
;RRQCLHCCQPACASACLTKAMEKTKEGPVIYNKDRCMGCRYCMIACPQDIPKFEYGSAFPYIRKCIFCYDRLKAGERPACVDACPEDATIFGTRRELLEIARTRIYENPDKYVHHVYGEHEVGGSGTMYLSAVPFEQLGFRTDLGTTPYPEHTSGFLYGVPLVFVLWPSILIGLNYLAEDKNKEKTHEEEE
;
A
#
# COMPACT_ATOMS: atom_id res chain seq x y z
N ARG A 1 -16.00 6.56 -13.01
CA ARG A 1 -15.74 5.15 -12.61
C ARG A 1 -14.70 5.16 -11.49
N ARG A 2 -14.98 4.57 -10.32
CA ARG A 2 -14.04 4.52 -9.19
C ARG A 2 -13.38 3.13 -9.15
N GLN A 3 -12.08 3.05 -9.40
CA GLN A 3 -11.32 1.79 -9.39
C GLN A 3 -10.09 1.90 -8.49
N CYS A 4 -9.48 0.76 -8.14
CA CYS A 4 -8.26 0.76 -7.34
C CYS A 4 -7.15 1.54 -8.05
N LEU A 5 -6.45 2.39 -7.29
CA LEU A 5 -5.32 3.14 -7.83
C LEU A 5 -4.05 2.28 -7.99
N HIS A 6 -4.02 1.08 -7.40
CA HIS A 6 -2.83 0.22 -7.43
C HIS A 6 -1.55 0.98 -7.00
N CYS A 7 -1.64 1.70 -5.87
CA CYS A 7 -0.60 2.53 -5.27
C CYS A 7 0.79 1.87 -5.32
N CYS A 8 1.84 2.65 -5.52
CA CYS A 8 3.23 2.18 -5.57
C CYS A 8 3.61 1.49 -4.25
N GLN A 9 3.28 2.12 -3.12
CA GLN A 9 3.38 1.56 -1.77
C GLN A 9 1.98 1.44 -1.14
N PRO A 10 1.29 0.32 -1.36
CA PRO A 10 -0.12 0.18 -0.98
C PRO A 10 -0.30 0.02 0.54
N ALA A 11 -0.95 1.01 1.16
CA ALA A 11 -1.35 0.98 2.56
C ALA A 11 -2.22 -0.25 2.90
N CYS A 12 -3.11 -0.66 2.00
CA CYS A 12 -3.96 -1.84 2.21
C CYS A 12 -3.18 -3.17 2.26
N ALA A 13 -2.03 -3.27 1.58
CA ALA A 13 -1.15 -4.42 1.70
C ALA A 13 -0.32 -4.34 2.98
N SER A 14 0.21 -3.16 3.30
CA SER A 14 0.98 -2.92 4.53
C SER A 14 0.17 -3.22 5.80
N ALA A 15 -1.13 -2.90 5.81
CA ALA A 15 -2.01 -3.16 6.94
C ALA A 15 -2.55 -4.60 7.01
N CYS A 16 -2.25 -5.45 6.01
CA CYS A 16 -2.81 -6.79 5.93
C CYS A 16 -1.99 -7.80 6.73
N LEU A 17 -2.53 -8.21 7.87
CA LEU A 17 -1.87 -9.15 8.81
C LEU A 17 -1.55 -10.52 8.19
N THR A 18 -2.39 -10.99 7.27
CA THR A 18 -2.28 -12.33 6.69
C THR A 18 -1.66 -12.35 5.29
N LYS A 19 -1.19 -11.19 4.80
CA LYS A 19 -0.69 -11.05 3.41
C LYS A 19 -1.70 -11.53 2.36
N ALA A 20 -2.99 -11.32 2.63
CA ALA A 20 -4.07 -11.49 1.67
C ALA A 20 -4.11 -10.35 0.64
N MET A 21 -3.66 -9.16 0.99
CA MET A 21 -3.40 -8.06 0.06
C MET A 21 -1.90 -8.01 -0.22
N GLU A 22 -1.50 -8.06 -1.48
CA GLU A 22 -0.09 -8.02 -1.86
C GLU A 22 0.15 -7.22 -3.14
N LYS A 23 1.28 -6.52 -3.19
CA LYS A 23 1.80 -5.86 -4.39
C LYS A 23 2.62 -6.90 -5.16
N THR A 24 2.27 -7.14 -6.42
CA THR A 24 3.04 -8.03 -7.28
C THR A 24 4.22 -7.27 -7.89
N LYS A 25 5.21 -8.00 -8.43
CA LYS A 25 6.39 -7.40 -9.04
C LYS A 25 6.04 -6.59 -10.30
N GLU A 26 4.98 -7.00 -10.99
CA GLU A 26 4.49 -6.36 -12.21
C GLU A 26 3.73 -5.05 -11.91
N GLY A 27 3.44 -4.74 -10.64
CA GLY A 27 2.74 -3.52 -10.24
C GLY A 27 1.29 -3.69 -9.73
N PRO A 28 0.48 -4.67 -10.14
CA PRO A 28 -0.82 -4.90 -9.55
C PRO A 28 -0.79 -5.06 -8.03
N VAL A 29 -1.84 -4.59 -7.37
CA VAL A 29 -2.14 -4.92 -5.98
C VAL A 29 -3.26 -5.93 -6.06
N ILE A 30 -3.04 -7.15 -5.62
CA ILE A 30 -3.99 -8.26 -5.74
C ILE A 30 -4.58 -8.64 -4.39
N TYR A 31 -5.60 -9.50 -4.43
CA TYR A 31 -6.28 -10.03 -3.26
C TYR A 31 -6.34 -11.54 -3.35
N ASN A 32 -5.82 -12.22 -2.33
CA ASN A 32 -5.89 -13.66 -2.16
C ASN A 32 -6.92 -13.99 -1.08
N LYS A 33 -8.01 -14.64 -1.51
CA LYS A 33 -9.14 -15.00 -0.65
C LYS A 33 -8.79 -16.07 0.38
N ASP A 34 -7.91 -17.01 0.04
CA ASP A 34 -7.61 -18.18 0.87
C ASP A 34 -6.79 -17.79 2.11
N ARG A 35 -6.14 -16.61 2.07
CA ARG A 35 -5.42 -16.03 3.21
C ARG A 35 -6.25 -15.02 4.00
N CYS A 36 -7.44 -14.64 3.52
CA CYS A 36 -8.19 -13.54 4.11
C CYS A 36 -8.96 -13.97 5.35
N MET A 37 -8.70 -13.32 6.49
CA MET A 37 -9.47 -13.52 7.73
C MET A 37 -10.61 -12.50 7.94
N GLY A 38 -10.86 -11.61 6.97
CA GLY A 38 -11.96 -10.66 7.06
C GLY A 38 -11.81 -9.54 8.10
N CYS A 39 -10.59 -9.19 8.55
CA CYS A 39 -10.36 -8.18 9.60
C CYS A 39 -10.67 -6.72 9.21
N ARG A 40 -10.92 -6.45 7.91
CA ARG A 40 -11.28 -5.12 7.36
C ARG A 40 -10.25 -4.00 7.50
N TYR A 41 -9.04 -4.25 8.01
CA TYR A 41 -7.98 -3.23 8.08
C TYR A 41 -7.63 -2.62 6.72
N CYS A 42 -7.75 -3.40 5.64
CA CYS A 42 -7.56 -2.90 4.29
C CYS A 42 -8.56 -1.80 3.89
N MET A 43 -9.78 -1.78 4.44
CA MET A 43 -10.78 -0.73 4.18
C MET A 43 -10.36 0.58 4.85
N ILE A 44 -9.96 0.50 6.12
CA ILE A 44 -9.54 1.65 6.93
C ILE A 44 -8.23 2.24 6.40
N ALA A 45 -7.28 1.38 6.03
CA ALA A 45 -5.97 1.81 5.55
C ALA A 45 -6.00 2.41 4.14
N CYS A 46 -7.02 2.12 3.32
CA CYS A 46 -7.06 2.60 1.95
C CYS A 46 -7.46 4.09 1.93
N PRO A 47 -6.58 5.00 1.49
CA PRO A 47 -6.91 6.44 1.43
C PRO A 47 -8.11 6.72 0.52
N GLN A 48 -8.33 5.85 -0.47
CA GLN A 48 -9.34 5.99 -1.51
C GLN A 48 -10.64 5.21 -1.21
N ASP A 49 -10.73 4.54 -0.06
CA ASP A 49 -11.90 3.73 0.32
C ASP A 49 -12.35 2.73 -0.77
N ILE A 50 -11.39 2.04 -1.39
CA ILE A 50 -11.67 1.11 -2.51
C ILE A 50 -12.07 -0.30 -2.06
N PRO A 51 -11.38 -0.96 -1.12
CA PRO A 51 -11.76 -2.31 -0.70
C PRO A 51 -13.17 -2.32 -0.11
N LYS A 52 -14.04 -3.18 -0.62
CA LYS A 52 -15.41 -3.35 -0.09
C LYS A 52 -15.57 -4.75 0.48
N PHE A 53 -16.15 -4.83 1.66
CA PHE A 53 -16.35 -6.07 2.41
C PHE A 53 -17.74 -6.64 2.15
N GLU A 54 -17.82 -7.95 1.99
CA GLU A 54 -19.07 -8.70 1.86
C GLU A 54 -19.65 -9.02 3.24
N TYR A 55 -20.82 -8.47 3.56
CA TYR A 55 -21.51 -8.68 4.83
C TYR A 55 -22.46 -9.89 4.75
N GLY A 56 -22.66 -10.59 5.87
CA GLY A 56 -23.62 -11.69 5.97
C GLY A 56 -23.10 -13.08 5.57
N SER A 57 -21.82 -13.20 5.22
CA SER A 57 -21.15 -14.49 4.99
C SER A 57 -20.28 -14.88 6.18
N ALA A 58 -20.27 -16.18 6.51
CA ALA A 58 -19.31 -16.75 7.47
C ALA A 58 -17.85 -16.68 6.96
N PHE A 59 -17.68 -16.66 5.63
CA PHE A 59 -16.41 -16.51 4.94
C PHE A 59 -16.48 -15.25 4.06
N PRO A 60 -16.28 -14.05 4.65
CA PRO A 60 -16.50 -12.81 3.94
C PRO A 60 -15.39 -12.53 2.94
N TYR A 61 -15.79 -12.01 1.77
CA TYR A 61 -14.88 -11.66 0.70
C TYR A 61 -14.59 -10.14 0.68
N ILE A 62 -13.36 -9.77 0.32
CA ILE A 62 -13.03 -8.37 -0.02
C ILE A 62 -13.02 -8.20 -1.54
N ARG A 63 -13.89 -7.33 -2.05
CA ARG A 63 -13.96 -6.98 -3.47
C ARG A 63 -13.18 -5.70 -3.74
N LYS A 64 -12.31 -5.76 -4.74
CA LYS A 64 -11.61 -4.60 -5.33
C LYS A 64 -11.10 -4.94 -6.72
N CYS A 65 -10.72 -3.92 -7.50
CA CYS A 65 -9.97 -4.14 -8.73
C CYS A 65 -8.64 -4.86 -8.42
N ILE A 66 -8.34 -5.90 -9.21
CA ILE A 66 -7.08 -6.67 -9.16
C ILE A 66 -6.22 -6.43 -10.41
N PHE A 67 -6.48 -5.34 -11.13
CA PHE A 67 -5.81 -4.98 -12.39
C PHE A 67 -5.88 -6.06 -13.47
N CYS A 68 -6.93 -6.89 -13.45
CA CYS A 68 -7.05 -8.08 -14.31
C CYS A 68 -5.78 -8.94 -14.27
N TYR A 69 -5.21 -9.18 -13.09
CA TYR A 69 -3.91 -9.85 -12.94
C TYR A 69 -3.79 -11.17 -13.72
N ASP A 70 -4.86 -11.97 -13.79
CA ASP A 70 -4.85 -13.22 -14.57
C ASP A 70 -4.66 -12.98 -16.07
N ARG A 71 -5.25 -11.91 -16.62
CA ARG A 71 -5.04 -11.47 -18.01
C ARG A 71 -3.62 -10.95 -18.22
N LEU A 72 -3.11 -10.14 -17.29
CA LEU A 72 -1.75 -9.62 -17.37
C LEU A 72 -0.71 -10.74 -17.40
N LYS A 73 -0.89 -11.80 -16.61
CA LYS A 73 -0.02 -12.99 -16.65
C LYS A 73 -0.06 -13.72 -17.99
N ALA A 74 -1.18 -13.66 -18.71
CA ALA A 74 -1.33 -14.21 -20.05
C ALA A 74 -0.80 -13.27 -21.16
N GLY A 75 -0.23 -12.11 -20.80
CA GLY A 75 0.22 -11.09 -21.77
C GLY A 75 -0.91 -10.26 -22.37
N GLU A 76 -2.13 -10.37 -21.84
CA GLU A 76 -3.28 -9.62 -22.29
C GLU A 76 -3.43 -8.30 -21.52
N ARG A 77 -4.16 -7.34 -22.10
CA ARG A 77 -4.48 -6.06 -21.46
C ARG A 77 -5.64 -6.21 -20.45
N PRO A 78 -5.87 -5.24 -19.55
CA PRO A 78 -7.05 -5.26 -18.68
C PRO A 78 -8.37 -5.21 -19.47
N ALA A 79 -9.40 -5.92 -19.00
CA ALA A 79 -10.70 -6.01 -19.69
C ALA A 79 -11.37 -4.66 -19.94
N CYS A 80 -11.24 -3.75 -18.99
CA CYS A 80 -11.80 -2.42 -19.16
C CYS A 80 -11.03 -1.50 -20.11
N VAL A 81 -9.79 -1.85 -20.44
CA VAL A 81 -9.01 -1.15 -21.46
C VAL A 81 -9.49 -1.64 -22.82
N ASP A 82 -9.57 -2.96 -23.02
CA ASP A 82 -10.06 -3.54 -24.28
C ASP A 82 -11.52 -3.16 -24.58
N ALA A 83 -12.35 -2.98 -23.56
CA ALA A 83 -13.76 -2.63 -23.71
C ALA A 83 -14.00 -1.14 -24.01
N CYS A 84 -12.97 -0.28 -23.96
CA CYS A 84 -13.14 1.16 -24.15
C CYS A 84 -13.05 1.51 -25.65
N PRO A 85 -14.14 1.94 -26.31
CA PRO A 85 -14.11 2.23 -27.74
C PRO A 85 -13.35 3.52 -28.10
N GLU A 86 -13.26 4.46 -27.15
CA GLU A 86 -12.72 5.81 -27.36
C GLU A 86 -11.30 5.99 -26.78
N ASP A 87 -10.61 4.90 -26.40
CA ASP A 87 -9.29 4.94 -25.78
C ASP A 87 -9.18 5.92 -24.57
N ALA A 88 -10.29 6.09 -23.85
CA ALA A 88 -10.33 6.87 -22.62
C ALA A 88 -9.56 6.18 -21.49
N THR A 89 -9.41 4.84 -21.56
CA THR A 89 -8.57 4.06 -20.64
C THR A 89 -7.43 3.44 -21.43
N ILE A 90 -6.21 3.91 -21.20
CA ILE A 90 -4.98 3.40 -21.81
C ILE A 90 -4.17 2.57 -20.82
N PHE A 91 -3.40 1.60 -21.32
CA PHE A 91 -2.57 0.71 -20.53
C PHE A 91 -1.15 0.67 -21.09
N GLY A 92 -0.16 0.72 -20.22
CA GLY A 92 1.26 0.78 -20.58
C GLY A 92 2.13 0.94 -19.33
N THR A 93 3.41 1.25 -19.53
CA THR A 93 4.28 1.53 -18.39
C THR A 93 3.91 2.87 -17.77
N ARG A 94 4.12 3.01 -16.45
CA ARG A 94 3.78 4.25 -15.74
C ARG A 94 4.47 5.48 -16.33
N ARG A 95 5.72 5.32 -16.81
CA ARG A 95 6.50 6.40 -17.43
C ARG A 95 5.84 6.89 -18.72
N GLU A 96 5.49 5.97 -19.62
CA GLU A 96 4.82 6.29 -20.88
C GLU A 96 3.46 6.94 -20.65
N LEU A 97 2.69 6.41 -19.69
CA LEU A 97 1.38 6.96 -19.36
C LEU A 97 1.45 8.39 -18.79
N LEU A 98 2.48 8.71 -18.01
CA LEU A 98 2.72 10.07 -17.53
C LEU A 98 3.11 11.03 -18.65
N GLU A 99 3.93 10.56 -19.59
CA GLU A 99 4.30 11.34 -20.76
C GLU A 99 3.06 11.67 -21.60
N ILE A 100 2.23 10.67 -21.92
CA ILE A 100 0.95 10.85 -22.62
C ILE A 100 0.04 11.82 -21.85
N ALA A 101 -0.06 11.67 -20.52
CA ALA A 101 -0.91 12.51 -19.70
C ALA A 101 -0.48 13.99 -19.74
N ARG A 102 0.82 14.26 -19.60
CA ARG A 102 1.38 15.61 -19.65
C ARG A 102 1.25 16.23 -21.03
N THR A 103 1.49 15.46 -22.09
CA THR A 103 1.28 15.91 -23.48
C THR A 103 -0.17 16.30 -23.72
N ARG A 104 -1.14 15.47 -23.29
CA ARG A 104 -2.58 15.78 -23.44
C ARG A 104 -2.99 17.06 -22.73
N ILE A 105 -2.49 17.29 -21.51
CA ILE A 105 -2.72 18.52 -20.75
C ILE A 105 -2.09 19.72 -21.49
N TYR A 106 -0.87 19.58 -21.98
CA TYR A 106 -0.15 20.66 -22.65
C TYR A 106 -0.78 21.06 -23.99
N GLU A 107 -1.21 20.09 -24.80
CA GLU A 107 -1.85 20.32 -26.10
C GLU A 107 -3.28 20.88 -25.96
N ASN A 108 -3.95 20.64 -24.83
CA ASN A 108 -5.34 21.04 -24.59
C ASN A 108 -5.51 21.65 -23.19
N PRO A 109 -4.87 22.80 -22.89
CA PRO A 109 -4.84 23.37 -21.54
C PRO A 109 -6.23 23.77 -21.04
N ASP A 110 -7.11 24.26 -21.92
CA ASP A 110 -8.47 24.66 -21.55
C ASP A 110 -9.41 23.48 -21.27
N LYS A 111 -9.01 22.26 -21.69
CA LYS A 111 -9.84 21.05 -21.57
C LYS A 111 -9.56 20.28 -20.30
N TYR A 112 -8.36 20.39 -19.74
CA TYR A 112 -7.92 19.56 -18.61
C TYR A 112 -7.50 20.42 -17.44
N VAL A 113 -7.80 19.93 -16.24
CA VAL A 113 -7.12 20.41 -15.03
C VAL A 113 -5.63 20.08 -15.18
N HIS A 114 -4.76 21.06 -14.91
CA HIS A 114 -3.29 20.92 -14.96
C HIS A 114 -2.74 20.06 -13.81
N HIS A 115 -3.28 18.86 -13.64
CA HIS A 115 -2.95 17.92 -12.58
C HIS A 115 -3.26 16.49 -13.03
N VAL A 116 -2.26 15.61 -12.93
CA VAL A 116 -2.43 14.17 -13.15
C VAL A 116 -2.68 13.48 -11.81
N TYR A 117 -3.93 13.12 -11.55
CA TYR A 117 -4.28 12.49 -10.28
C TYR A 117 -3.75 11.06 -10.21
N GLY A 118 -3.08 10.73 -9.11
CA GLY A 118 -2.38 9.48 -8.88
C GLY A 118 -0.89 9.54 -9.25
N GLU A 119 -0.38 10.68 -9.70
CA GLU A 119 1.05 10.86 -9.99
C GLU A 119 1.87 10.92 -8.70
N HIS A 120 1.42 11.70 -7.71
CA HIS A 120 2.17 11.96 -6.49
C HIS A 120 1.40 11.60 -5.22
N GLU A 121 0.08 11.52 -5.30
CA GLU A 121 -0.80 11.23 -4.17
C GLU A 121 -0.37 9.91 -3.52
N VAL A 122 -0.11 9.94 -2.22
CA VAL A 122 0.28 8.79 -1.39
C VAL A 122 1.44 7.96 -1.96
N GLY A 123 2.46 8.63 -2.50
CA GLY A 123 3.64 7.99 -3.09
C GLY A 123 3.45 7.54 -4.53
N GLY A 124 2.39 8.02 -5.18
CA GLY A 124 2.05 7.70 -6.55
C GLY A 124 1.38 6.34 -6.71
N SER A 125 0.85 6.13 -7.91
CA SER A 125 -0.01 4.99 -8.18
C SER A 125 0.13 4.42 -9.59
N GLY A 126 -0.43 3.22 -9.80
CA GLY A 126 -0.43 2.52 -11.08
C GLY A 126 -1.61 2.88 -11.99
N THR A 127 -2.67 3.47 -11.43
CA THR A 127 -3.82 3.99 -12.18
C THR A 127 -3.88 5.50 -11.99
N MET A 128 -3.83 6.25 -13.08
CA MET A 128 -3.84 7.71 -13.07
C MET A 128 -5.06 8.24 -13.81
N TYR A 129 -5.46 9.48 -13.50
CA TYR A 129 -6.61 10.13 -14.13
C TYR A 129 -6.26 11.52 -14.65
N LEU A 130 -6.86 11.84 -15.80
CA LEU A 130 -7.04 13.19 -16.28
C LEU A 130 -8.51 13.57 -16.11
N SER A 131 -8.77 14.85 -15.84
CA SER A 131 -10.11 15.36 -15.68
C SER A 131 -10.25 16.73 -16.33
N ALA A 132 -11.44 17.01 -16.87
CA ALA A 132 -11.81 18.33 -17.36
C ALA A 132 -12.37 19.25 -16.26
N VAL A 133 -12.71 18.68 -15.11
CA VAL A 133 -13.24 19.39 -13.94
C VAL A 133 -12.39 19.10 -12.70
N PRO A 134 -12.41 19.96 -11.67
CA PRO A 134 -11.72 19.70 -10.42
C PRO A 134 -12.04 18.30 -9.85
N PHE A 135 -11.03 17.61 -9.34
CA PHE A 135 -11.12 16.21 -8.92
C PHE A 135 -12.08 15.99 -7.74
N GLU A 136 -12.28 17.00 -6.91
CA GLU A 136 -13.25 17.01 -5.81
C GLU A 136 -14.68 16.82 -6.31
N GLN A 137 -15.03 17.40 -7.47
CA GLN A 137 -16.35 17.25 -8.08
C GLN A 137 -16.59 15.82 -8.57
N LEU A 138 -15.52 15.10 -8.89
CA LEU A 138 -15.55 13.69 -9.26
C LEU A 138 -15.50 12.74 -8.03
N GLY A 139 -15.46 13.30 -6.81
CA GLY A 139 -15.40 12.55 -5.56
C GLY A 139 -14.02 11.94 -5.27
N PHE A 140 -12.96 12.43 -5.92
CA PHE A 140 -11.59 12.10 -5.53
C PHE A 140 -11.17 12.91 -4.31
N ARG A 141 -10.28 12.32 -3.52
CA ARG A 141 -9.68 12.99 -2.38
C ARG A 141 -8.47 13.79 -2.81
N THR A 142 -8.48 15.09 -2.55
CA THR A 142 -7.37 16.02 -2.84
C THR A 142 -6.67 16.50 -1.57
N ASP A 143 -7.16 16.07 -0.40
CA ASP A 143 -6.55 16.28 0.91
C ASP A 143 -5.39 15.30 1.21
N LEU A 144 -4.83 14.67 0.18
CA LEU A 144 -3.80 13.64 0.32
C LEU A 144 -2.40 14.24 0.15
N GLY A 145 -1.48 13.88 1.04
CA GLY A 145 -0.07 14.21 0.89
C GLY A 145 0.63 13.34 -0.17
N THR A 146 1.91 13.66 -0.42
CA THR A 146 2.75 12.91 -1.37
C THR A 146 3.46 11.72 -0.75
N THR A 147 3.49 11.63 0.58
CA THR A 147 4.15 10.55 1.30
C THR A 147 3.27 9.29 1.34
N PRO A 148 3.79 8.12 0.93
CA PRO A 148 3.07 6.87 1.06
C PRO A 148 2.85 6.50 2.53
N TYR A 149 1.63 6.09 2.87
CA TYR A 149 1.27 5.82 4.28
C TYR A 149 2.15 4.79 5.01
N PRO A 150 2.63 3.70 4.37
CA PRO A 150 3.54 2.78 5.04
C PRO A 150 4.82 3.45 5.56
N GLU A 151 5.27 4.54 4.91
CA GLU A 151 6.52 5.23 5.25
C GLU A 151 6.45 5.96 6.61
N HIS A 152 5.25 6.36 7.05
CA HIS A 152 5.06 6.98 8.37
C HIS A 152 5.38 6.05 9.54
N THR A 153 5.36 4.73 9.32
CA THR A 153 5.60 3.73 10.38
C THR A 153 6.85 2.91 10.16
N SER A 154 7.35 2.81 8.92
CA SER A 154 8.47 1.94 8.58
C SER A 154 9.75 2.32 9.32
N GLY A 155 10.05 3.62 9.46
CA GLY A 155 11.25 4.08 10.16
C GLY A 155 11.32 3.59 11.61
N PHE A 156 10.20 3.71 12.34
CA PHE A 156 10.10 3.20 13.70
C PHE A 156 10.20 1.67 13.74
N LEU A 157 9.47 0.98 12.86
CA LEU A 157 9.45 -0.49 12.80
C LEU A 157 10.81 -1.12 12.50
N TYR A 158 11.68 -0.45 11.74
CA TYR A 158 13.06 -0.93 11.50
C TYR A 158 13.93 -0.88 12.76
N GLY A 159 13.65 0.01 13.72
CA GLY A 159 14.37 0.08 14.99
C GLY A 159 13.92 -0.96 16.01
N VAL A 160 12.71 -1.50 15.86
CA VAL A 160 12.10 -2.43 16.82
C VAL A 160 12.95 -3.70 17.06
N PRO A 161 13.48 -4.40 16.03
CA PRO A 161 14.33 -5.56 16.25
C PRO A 161 15.59 -5.25 17.08
N LEU A 162 16.19 -4.07 16.88
CA LEU A 162 17.38 -3.66 17.63
C LEU A 162 17.06 -3.54 19.13
N VAL A 163 15.94 -2.90 19.46
CA VAL A 163 15.49 -2.76 20.86
C VAL A 163 15.21 -4.12 21.49
N PHE A 164 14.50 -5.00 20.77
CA PHE A 164 14.16 -6.33 21.27
C PHE A 164 15.36 -7.28 21.40
N VAL A 165 16.46 -7.06 20.68
CA VAL A 165 17.68 -7.88 20.81
C VAL A 165 18.62 -7.29 21.86
N LEU A 166 18.89 -5.98 21.80
CA LEU A 166 19.88 -5.34 22.68
C LEU A 166 19.39 -5.28 24.12
N TRP A 167 18.12 -4.90 24.35
CA TRP A 167 17.64 -4.68 25.71
C TRP A 167 17.65 -5.96 26.56
N PRO A 168 17.12 -7.12 26.09
CA PRO A 168 17.24 -8.36 26.84
C PRO A 168 18.69 -8.82 27.00
N SER A 169 19.53 -8.67 25.97
CA SER A 169 20.95 -9.06 26.06
C SER A 169 21.70 -8.27 27.13
N ILE A 170 21.46 -6.96 27.21
CA ILE A 170 22.02 -6.08 28.25
C ILE A 170 21.51 -6.51 29.63
N LEU A 171 20.20 -6.73 29.78
CA LEU A 171 19.62 -7.14 31.08
C LEU A 171 20.13 -8.50 31.54
N ILE A 172 20.30 -9.47 30.63
CA ILE A 172 20.88 -10.77 30.94
C ILE A 172 22.34 -10.62 31.38
N GLY A 173 23.13 -9.81 30.65
CA GLY A 173 24.52 -9.54 31.02
C GLY A 173 24.66 -8.87 32.39
N LEU A 174 23.81 -7.89 32.69
CA LEU A 174 23.77 -7.23 34.01
C LEU A 174 23.34 -8.18 35.12
N ASN A 175 22.36 -9.05 34.86
CA ASN A 175 21.91 -10.05 35.82
C ASN A 175 23.03 -11.06 36.15
N TYR A 176 23.73 -11.57 35.13
CA TYR A 176 24.87 -12.47 35.32
C TYR A 176 25.98 -11.84 36.16
N LEU A 177 26.37 -10.58 35.87
CA LEU A 177 27.39 -9.87 36.65
C LEU A 177 26.95 -9.59 38.10
N ALA A 178 25.65 -9.38 38.33
CA ALA A 178 25.12 -9.18 39.67
C ALA A 178 25.09 -10.49 40.48
N GLU A 179 24.76 -11.62 39.86
CA GLU A 179 24.83 -12.93 40.49
C GLU A 179 26.28 -13.32 40.85
N ASP A 180 27.24 -13.05 39.98
CA ASP A 180 28.65 -13.36 40.20
C ASP A 180 29.21 -12.58 41.41
N LYS A 181 28.94 -11.28 41.47
CA LYS A 181 29.30 -10.44 42.63
C LYS A 181 28.62 -10.87 43.93
N ASN A 182 27.39 -11.37 43.86
CA ASN A 182 26.71 -11.87 45.05
C ASN A 182 27.34 -13.18 45.55
N LYS A 183 27.79 -14.06 44.65
CA LYS A 183 28.52 -15.29 44.99
C LYS A 183 29.88 -14.99 45.63
N GLU A 184 30.64 -14.06 45.06
CA GLU A 184 31.93 -13.63 45.64
C GLU A 184 31.74 -13.10 47.07
N LYS A 185 30.74 -12.24 47.30
CA LYS A 185 30.43 -11.71 48.63
C LYS A 185 29.99 -12.77 49.64
N THR A 186 29.22 -13.78 49.21
CA THR A 186 28.80 -14.86 50.13
C THR A 186 29.98 -15.75 50.50
N HIS A 187 30.93 -15.97 49.60
CA HIS A 187 32.16 -16.70 49.91
C HIS A 187 33.10 -15.92 50.85
N GLU A 188 33.19 -14.59 50.74
CA GLU A 188 33.97 -13.75 51.69
C GLU A 188 33.33 -13.64 53.07
N GLU A 189 32.00 -13.78 53.19
CA GLU A 189 31.29 -13.75 54.49
C GLU A 189 31.28 -15.11 55.22
N GLU A 190 31.66 -16.20 54.55
CA GLU A 190 31.71 -17.57 55.10
C GLU A 190 33.13 -18.02 55.55
N GLU A 191 34.20 -17.27 55.25
CA GLU A 191 35.58 -17.45 55.78
C GLU A 191 35.86 -16.64 57.05
#